data_AF-A0A139PJF3-F1
#
_entry.id   AF-A0A139PJF3-F1
#
_cell.length_a   1.000
_cell.length_b   1.000
_cell.length_c   1.000
_cell.angle_alpha   90.00
_cell.angle_beta   90.00
_cell.angle_gamma   90.00
#
_symmetry.space_group_name_H-M   'P 1'
#
loop_
_entity.id
_entity.type
_entity.pdbx_description
1 polymer ?
#
loop_
_entity_poly.entity_id
_entity_poly.type
_entity_poly.pdbx_seq_one_letter_code
_entity_poly.pdbx_strand_id
1 'polypeptide(L)' 'MDDQKRLDMGLLKELIGASRIRMASSESLFEKMSLPAGVVSPFGLLNNTDKDIQVYFDKEIISE' A
#
# COMPACT_ATOMS: atom_id res chain seq x y z
N MET A 1 -2.85 2.69 -15.45
CA MET A 1 -3.12 1.77 -14.30
C MET A 1 -3.50 0.41 -14.83
N ASP A 2 -2.51 -0.40 -15.18
CA ASP A 2 -2.73 -1.79 -15.54
C ASP A 2 -2.92 -2.62 -14.25
N ASP A 3 -4.16 -3.05 -13.98
CA ASP A 3 -4.50 -3.87 -12.82
C ASP A 3 -4.01 -5.32 -12.96
N GLN A 4 -3.38 -5.68 -14.10
CA GLN A 4 -2.85 -7.03 -14.34
C GLN A 4 -1.47 -7.25 -13.74
N LYS A 5 -0.73 -6.18 -13.42
CA LYS A 5 0.63 -6.30 -12.87
C LYS A 5 0.58 -6.92 -11.48
N ARG A 6 1.19 -8.11 -11.35
CA ARG A 6 1.28 -8.81 -10.07
C ARG A 6 2.47 -8.29 -9.26
N LEU A 7 2.20 -7.98 -8.00
CA LEU A 7 3.24 -7.61 -7.04
C LEU A 7 4.04 -8.85 -6.62
N ASP A 8 5.37 -8.81 -6.80
CA ASP A 8 6.28 -9.79 -6.22
C ASP A 8 6.59 -9.41 -4.76
N MET A 9 6.00 -10.15 -3.83
CA MET A 9 6.18 -9.94 -2.39
C MET A 9 7.59 -10.28 -1.91
N GLY A 10 8.30 -11.18 -2.59
CA GLY A 10 9.67 -11.56 -2.26
C GLY A 10 10.64 -10.44 -2.61
N LEU A 11 10.55 -9.95 -3.85
CA LEU A 11 11.32 -8.81 -4.30
C LEU A 11 11.02 -7.55 -3.47
N LEU A 12 9.73 -7.25 -3.21
CA LEU A 12 9.35 -6.10 -2.39
C LEU A 12 9.99 -6.17 -1.00
N LYS A 13 9.96 -7.35 -0.37
CA LYS A 13 10.57 -7.59 0.94
C LYS A 13 12.07 -7.25 0.95
N GLU A 14 12.80 -7.68 -0.08
CA GLU A 14 14.22 -7.38 -0.22
C GLU A 14 14.47 -5.89 -0.43
N LEU A 15 13.69 -5.24 -1.30
CA LEU A 15 13.83 -3.82 -1.62
C LEU A 15 13.59 -2.90 -0.41
N ILE A 16 12.63 -3.24 0.45
CA ILE A 16 12.29 -2.41 1.63
C ILE A 16 13.03 -2.88 2.90
N GLY A 17 13.86 -3.92 2.82
CA GLY A 17 14.60 -4.45 3.96
C GLY A 17 13.72 -5.05 5.06
N ALA A 18 12.52 -5.54 4.72
CA ALA A 18 11.59 -6.11 5.70
C ALA A 18 11.90 -7.59 5.98
N SER A 19 11.63 -8.06 7.20
CA SER A 19 11.73 -9.50 7.53
C SER A 19 10.52 -10.30 7.01
N ARG A 20 9.33 -9.70 7.01
CA ARG A 20 8.07 -10.29 6.51
C ARG A 20 7.07 -9.19 6.16
N ILE A 21 6.33 -9.39 5.08
CA ILE A 21 5.21 -8.53 4.68
C ILE A 21 3.90 -9.28 4.94
N ARG A 22 2.88 -8.58 5.42
CA ARG A 22 1.52 -9.09 5.62
C ARG A 22 0.53 -8.07 5.08
N MET A 23 -0.64 -8.55 4.67
CA MET A 23 -1.77 -7.66 4.39
C MET A 23 -2.26 -7.04 5.70
N ALA A 24 -2.67 -5.78 5.65
CA ALA A 24 -3.28 -5.10 6.79
C ALA A 24 -4.64 -5.73 7.12
N SER A 25 -5.05 -5.65 8.39
CA SER A 25 -6.41 -6.00 8.79
C SER A 25 -7.39 -4.90 8.34
N SER A 26 -8.67 -5.26 8.21
CA SER A 26 -9.73 -4.28 7.93
C SER A 26 -9.81 -3.18 8.99
N GLU A 27 -9.55 -3.53 10.25
CA GLU A 27 -9.51 -2.58 11.37
C GLU A 27 -8.39 -1.56 11.18
N SER A 28 -7.15 -2.01 10.93
CA SER A 28 -6.02 -1.12 10.72
C SER A 28 -6.20 -0.23 9.48
N LEU A 29 -6.79 -0.77 8.39
CA LEU A 29 -7.14 0.02 7.21
C LEU A 29 -8.13 1.14 7.55
N PHE A 30 -9.17 0.82 8.33
CA PHE A 30 -10.17 1.82 8.72
C PHE A 30 -9.57 2.87 9.67
N GLU A 31 -8.80 2.45 10.67
CA GLU A 31 -8.14 3.36 11.60
C GLU A 31 -7.20 4.35 10.90
N LYS A 32 -6.39 3.85 9.96
CA LYS A 32 -5.34 4.65 9.32
C LYS A 32 -5.78 5.43 8.08
N MET A 33 -6.78 4.92 7.35
CA MET A 33 -7.20 5.51 6.07
C MET A 33 -8.70 5.88 6.04
N SER A 34 -9.49 5.53 7.06
CA SER A 34 -10.94 5.70 7.09
C SER A 34 -11.66 5.04 5.90
N LEU A 35 -11.14 3.88 5.46
CA LEU A 35 -11.69 3.13 4.33
C LEU A 35 -12.15 1.73 4.78
N PRO A 36 -13.30 1.24 4.29
CA PRO A 36 -13.71 -0.14 4.49
C PRO A 36 -12.88 -1.10 3.62
N ALA A 37 -12.82 -2.37 4.02
CA ALA A 37 -12.19 -3.41 3.21
C ALA A 37 -12.87 -3.54 1.83
N GLY A 38 -12.08 -3.77 0.79
CA GLY A 38 -12.56 -3.86 -0.60
C GLY A 38 -12.63 -2.52 -1.34
N VAL A 39 -12.42 -1.39 -0.64
CA VAL A 39 -12.43 -0.04 -1.24
C VAL A 39 -11.14 0.70 -0.91
N VAL A 40 -9.99 0.09 -1.23
CA VAL A 40 -8.67 0.68 -0.98
C VAL A 40 -8.33 1.67 -2.09
N SER A 41 -7.88 2.87 -1.72
CA SER A 41 -7.47 3.92 -2.66
C SER A 41 -6.29 4.73 -2.11
N PRO A 42 -5.33 5.17 -2.95
CA PRO A 42 -4.26 6.07 -2.52
C PRO A 42 -4.78 7.37 -1.88
N PHE A 43 -5.96 7.85 -2.26
CA PHE A 43 -6.55 9.07 -1.67
C PHE A 43 -6.91 8.91 -0.19
N GLY A 44 -7.05 7.68 0.32
CA GLY A 44 -7.23 7.45 1.77
C GLY A 44 -6.04 7.91 2.62
N LEU A 45 -4.86 8.13 2.02
CA LEU A 45 -3.71 8.73 2.69
C LEU A 45 -4.00 10.15 3.21
N LEU A 46 -4.98 10.86 2.65
CA LEU A 46 -5.43 12.16 3.15
C LEU A 46 -5.96 12.07 4.59
N ASN A 47 -6.44 10.89 5.00
CA ASN A 47 -6.94 10.64 6.35
C ASN A 47 -5.83 10.18 7.32
N ASN A 48 -4.63 9.86 6.83
CA ASN A 48 -3.53 9.37 7.65
C ASN A 48 -2.81 10.51 8.38
N THR A 49 -3.43 11.03 9.43
CA THR A 49 -2.96 12.20 10.19
C THR A 49 -1.59 11.97 10.83
N ASP A 50 -1.32 10.73 11.27
CA ASP A 50 -0.05 10.35 11.90
C ASP A 50 1.12 10.31 10.92
N LYS A 51 0.84 10.28 9.61
CA LYS A 51 1.82 10.17 8.51
C LYS A 51 2.77 8.97 8.65
N ASP A 52 2.29 7.86 9.19
CA ASP A 52 3.07 6.66 9.46
C ASP A 52 2.88 5.53 8.42
N ILE A 53 2.28 5.85 7.27
CA ILE A 53 2.17 4.93 6.13
C ILE A 53 3.28 5.26 5.12
N GLN A 54 4.15 4.29 4.86
CA GLN A 54 5.14 4.40 3.79
C GLN A 54 4.51 4.02 2.45
N VAL A 55 4.71 4.88 1.44
CA VAL A 55 4.11 4.73 0.11
C VAL A 55 5.22 4.43 -0.89
N TYR A 56 5.05 3.36 -1.65
CA TYR A 56 5.95 2.96 -2.71
C TYR A 56 5.20 3.03 -4.04
N PHE A 57 5.80 3.71 -5.00
CA PHE A 57 5.28 3.79 -6.37
C PHE A 57 6.07 2.84 -7.25
N ASP A 58 5.34 2.07 -8.07
CA ASP A 58 5.96 1.34 -9.15
C ASP A 58 6.55 2.35 -10.15
N LYS A 59 7.79 2.13 -10.57
CA LYS A 59 8.46 3.03 -11.52
C LYS A 59 7.71 3.11 -12.85
N GLU A 60 7.09 2.00 -13.27
CA GLU A 60 6.30 1.95 -14.51
C GLU A 60 5.06 2.86 -14.42
N ILE A 61 4.45 3.00 -13.23
CA ILE A 61 3.31 3.92 -13.00
C ILE A 61 3.73 5.38 -13.11
N ILE A 62 4.96 5.74 -12.72
CA ILE A 62 5.47 7.12 -12.80
C ILE A 62 5.85 7.51 -14.24
N SER A 63 6.22 6.52 -15.06
CA SER A 63 6.60 6.72 -16.45
C SER A 63 5.44 6.68 -17.45
N GLU A 64 4.21 6.42 -17.00
CA GLU A 64 2.98 6.64 -17.77
C GLU A 64 2.61 8.13 -17.88
#